data_AF-A0A947ML87-F1
#
_entry.id   AF-A0A947ML87-F1
#
_cell.length_a   1.000
_cell.length_b   1.000
_cell.length_c   1.000
_cell.angle_alpha   90.00
_cell.angle_beta   90.00
_cell.angle_gamma   90.00
#
_symmetry.space_group_name_H-M   'P 1'
#
loop_
_entity.id
_entity.type
_entity.pdbx_description
1 polymer ?
#
loop_
_entity_poly.entity_id
_entity_poly.type
_entity_poly.pdbx_seq_one_letter_code
_entity_poly.pdbx_strand_id
1 'polypeptide(L)'
;MALTFSRFALAASLFTLPITFPILSALSAPDHSDAGETVPAQVILKPDQISGGNAKSSDQAALTAALKAYWEHYLHMNKAKLAQAVAKDLLRMSHRAGGVQTGAAAFIGGLDKEWQAFERPNREISEKMTLQKLEIAVDNPAAPTTASLRYWVEIEGGSRWNYDDQGLVLMTFAKQAGQWKLTQMIDSWSLNYQIEDESPGEENFEFDFVYPVNNLPKALQFYKPLMGDPVLRTPDRVAFNLNGSHFVLDAKRLDGLTTLHKGWPNGYGLFYVADIKAERERLKAKGVPFLAGTDNQFKMQGPDPYFISKDPAGNLFVIMQKVFLSSDNHAEPKVSGFLGNDPAIRAAKSLAESWLRTDKQALGNFLGPTTTWFDDNRTRVRGLESGKTAILKALDSVYWARYDRGPKGLKAQMSVSGQSLRKMGTDTLVSYAMTLKGTGDHAFQDKAFVSQIFDAQFKLKQSMIVQNNSTSRPVLELDYTGYPVPDLARAEKFYTQTLDLGKPYTDTDWRGYWSNKCVFGIYTADVEADQLPRPNKTNGYVSFWVHSAQDTFQYLKNQKSSFPIVPAINTKSGLDSHPGYLQVYATDSDGNGVIFSEYTGRRK
;
A
#
# COMPACT_ATOMS: atom_id res chain seq x y z
N MET A 1 41.60 -35.78 43.53
CA MET A 1 40.96 -34.75 44.38
C MET A 1 40.69 -33.54 43.50
N ALA A 2 39.52 -32.93 43.36
CA ALA A 2 38.12 -33.22 43.64
C ALA A 2 37.39 -31.97 43.08
N LEU A 3 36.20 -32.14 42.50
CA LEU A 3 35.09 -31.16 42.50
C LEU A 3 35.28 -29.84 41.70
N THR A 4 34.35 -29.24 40.93
CA THR A 4 33.06 -29.58 40.31
C THR A 4 32.50 -28.32 39.60
N PHE A 5 31.62 -28.54 38.62
CA PHE A 5 30.45 -27.74 38.18
C PHE A 5 30.61 -26.33 37.54
N SER A 6 30.43 -26.32 36.21
CA SER A 6 29.30 -25.71 35.45
C SER A 6 28.97 -24.21 35.58
N ARG A 7 28.89 -23.50 34.44
CA ARG A 7 27.63 -23.15 33.73
C ARG A 7 27.80 -22.10 32.60
N PHE A 8 27.13 -22.42 31.49
CA PHE A 8 26.41 -21.57 30.52
C PHE A 8 27.12 -20.66 29.49
N ALA A 9 26.63 -20.87 28.27
CA ALA A 9 26.82 -20.14 27.03
C ALA A 9 26.19 -18.74 27.05
N LEU A 10 26.69 -17.86 26.17
CA LEU A 10 25.82 -16.96 25.41
C LEU A 10 26.38 -16.81 23.99
N ALA A 11 25.66 -17.36 23.02
CA ALA A 11 25.81 -17.07 21.62
C ALA A 11 25.25 -15.66 21.36
N ALA A 12 26.08 -14.75 20.85
CA ALA A 12 25.64 -13.45 20.36
C ALA A 12 25.19 -13.59 18.90
N SER A 13 23.92 -13.93 18.69
CA SER A 13 23.23 -13.74 17.41
C SER A 13 22.75 -12.29 17.34
N LEU A 14 23.49 -11.46 16.61
CA LEU A 14 23.06 -10.13 16.17
C LEU A 14 21.92 -10.29 15.16
N PHE A 15 20.68 -10.16 15.62
CA PHE A 15 19.51 -9.98 14.76
C PHE A 15 19.51 -8.54 14.22
N THR A 16 19.93 -8.36 12.98
CA THR A 16 19.60 -7.16 12.19
C THR A 16 18.13 -7.26 11.78
N LEU A 17 17.28 -6.46 12.42
CA LEU A 17 15.88 -6.24 12.05
C LEU A 17 15.82 -5.44 10.74
N PRO A 18 15.22 -5.95 9.66
CA PRO A 18 15.03 -5.17 8.46
C PRO A 18 13.59 -4.61 8.44
N ILE A 19 13.50 -3.29 8.34
CA ILE A 19 12.32 -2.43 8.61
C ILE A 19 11.62 -2.08 7.30
N THR A 20 10.46 -1.41 7.33
CA THR A 20 9.69 -0.96 6.16
C THR A 20 8.90 0.29 6.48
N PHE A 21 8.75 1.17 5.50
CA PHE A 21 7.93 2.39 5.56
C PHE A 21 6.68 2.21 4.71
N PRO A 22 5.56 2.84 5.10
CA PRO A 22 4.46 3.03 4.17
C PRO A 22 3.96 4.48 4.21
N ILE A 23 3.66 4.94 3.00
CA ILE A 23 2.88 6.10 2.60
C ILE A 23 2.95 7.32 3.55
N LEU A 24 4.04 8.08 3.39
CA LEU A 24 3.87 9.46 2.97
C LEU A 24 4.00 9.50 1.46
N SER A 25 2.97 9.98 0.77
CA SER A 25 3.08 10.47 -0.60
C SER A 25 3.77 11.85 -0.58
N ALA A 26 5.08 11.84 -0.30
CA ALA A 26 5.92 13.00 -0.53
C ALA A 26 6.70 12.79 -1.84
N LEU A 27 6.50 13.70 -2.81
CA LEU A 27 7.44 14.15 -3.86
C LEU A 27 7.51 13.41 -5.23
N SER A 28 7.26 14.20 -6.29
CA SER A 28 8.31 14.52 -7.28
C SER A 28 8.35 16.06 -7.46
N ALA A 29 9.50 16.62 -7.83
CA ALA A 29 10.01 17.95 -7.47
C ALA A 29 9.52 19.18 -8.29
N PRO A 30 9.05 20.23 -7.62
CA PRO A 30 9.08 21.64 -8.03
C PRO A 30 10.32 22.38 -7.51
N ASP A 31 10.94 23.13 -8.42
CA ASP A 31 11.61 24.38 -8.10
C ASP A 31 10.58 25.50 -8.31
N HIS A 32 9.75 25.77 -7.30
CA HIS A 32 8.94 26.99 -7.24
C HIS A 32 8.96 27.59 -5.84
N SER A 33 9.20 28.89 -5.84
CA SER A 33 9.45 29.79 -4.72
C SER A 33 8.19 30.33 -4.06
N ASP A 34 7.02 29.71 -4.25
CA ASP A 34 5.82 30.10 -3.53
C ASP A 34 5.78 29.34 -2.20
N ALA A 35 6.27 30.00 -1.15
CA ALA A 35 6.15 29.55 0.22
C ALA A 35 4.66 29.45 0.59
N GLY A 36 4.06 28.27 0.37
CA GLY A 36 2.79 27.91 0.97
C GLY A 36 2.88 28.11 2.49
N GLU A 37 1.80 28.62 3.07
CA GLU A 37 1.72 28.77 4.52
C GLU A 37 1.91 27.38 5.16
N THR A 38 2.87 27.28 6.07
CA THR A 38 3.20 26.00 6.73
C THR A 38 1.99 25.52 7.53
N VAL A 39 1.50 24.33 7.22
CA VAL A 39 0.39 23.72 7.96
C VAL A 39 0.83 23.45 9.40
N PRO A 40 0.13 23.98 10.41
CA PRO A 40 0.51 23.82 11.79
C PRO A 40 0.26 22.39 12.28
N ALA A 41 1.09 21.92 13.21
CA ALA A 41 0.84 20.70 13.98
C ALA A 41 -0.43 20.88 14.83
N GLN A 42 -1.56 20.33 14.39
CA GLN A 42 -2.85 20.57 15.03
C GLN A 42 -3.76 19.33 15.01
N VAL A 43 -4.53 19.14 16.10
CA VAL A 43 -5.62 18.16 16.16
C VAL A 43 -6.95 18.86 16.40
N ILE A 44 -7.91 18.61 15.52
CA ILE A 44 -9.29 19.09 15.57
C ILE A 44 -10.22 17.90 15.80
N LEU A 45 -11.18 18.05 16.71
CA LEU A 45 -12.26 17.09 16.93
C LEU A 45 -13.58 17.76 16.54
N LYS A 46 -14.39 17.09 15.70
CA LYS A 46 -15.77 17.52 15.40
C LYS A 46 -16.73 17.02 16.50
N PRO A 47 -17.15 17.86 17.48
CA PRO A 47 -17.86 17.37 18.66
C PRO A 47 -19.26 16.83 18.36
N ASP A 48 -19.90 17.36 17.32
CA ASP A 48 -21.20 16.97 16.79
C ASP A 48 -21.19 15.58 16.10
N GLN A 49 -19.99 15.06 15.82
CA GLN A 49 -19.80 13.75 15.19
C GLN A 49 -19.27 12.69 16.17
N ILE A 50 -19.42 12.91 17.47
CA ILE A 50 -19.09 11.92 18.50
C ILE A 50 -20.35 11.11 18.81
N SER A 51 -20.34 9.82 18.49
CA SER A 51 -21.39 8.89 18.89
C SER A 51 -20.94 8.06 20.09
N GLY A 52 -21.73 8.18 21.15
CA GLY A 52 -21.42 7.64 22.46
C GLY A 52 -21.67 6.15 22.66
N GLY A 53 -21.91 5.37 21.60
CA GLY A 53 -22.28 3.95 21.66
C GLY A 53 -23.12 3.61 22.90
N ASN A 54 -22.52 2.91 23.86
CA ASN A 54 -23.08 2.60 25.18
C ASN A 54 -22.40 3.32 26.36
N ALA A 55 -21.41 4.20 26.12
CA ALA A 55 -20.67 4.92 27.16
C ALA A 55 -21.47 6.09 27.73
N LYS A 56 -21.28 6.42 29.02
CA LYS A 56 -21.86 7.65 29.63
C LYS A 56 -21.03 8.88 29.24
N SER A 57 -21.64 10.07 29.29
CA SER A 57 -21.00 11.33 28.86
C SER A 57 -19.66 11.62 29.53
N SER A 58 -19.47 11.28 30.80
CA SER A 58 -18.19 11.45 31.51
C SER A 58 -17.08 10.55 30.96
N ASP A 59 -17.40 9.31 30.60
CA ASP A 59 -16.43 8.37 30.02
C ASP A 59 -16.11 8.75 28.58
N GLN A 60 -17.11 9.20 27.82
CA GLN A 60 -16.91 9.74 26.48
C GLN A 60 -15.95 10.94 26.49
N ALA A 61 -16.14 11.89 27.42
CA ALA A 61 -15.25 13.04 27.56
C ALA A 61 -13.81 12.63 27.90
N ALA A 62 -13.64 11.69 28.84
CA ALA A 62 -12.32 11.20 29.24
C ALA A 62 -11.59 10.44 28.10
N LEU A 63 -12.30 9.59 27.36
CA LEU A 63 -11.76 8.85 26.22
C LEU A 63 -11.43 9.77 25.04
N THR A 64 -12.29 10.75 24.77
CA THR A 64 -12.05 11.77 23.73
C THR A 64 -10.82 12.62 24.07
N ALA A 65 -10.65 13.00 25.33
CA ALA A 65 -9.46 13.72 25.78
C ALA A 65 -8.18 12.87 25.63
N ALA A 66 -8.24 11.58 25.97
CA ALA A 66 -7.12 10.66 25.81
C ALA A 66 -6.73 10.48 24.32
N LEU A 67 -7.73 10.37 23.44
CA LEU A 67 -7.53 10.32 21.99
C LEU A 67 -6.86 11.59 21.46
N LYS A 68 -7.39 12.77 21.81
CA LYS A 68 -6.82 14.07 21.39
C LYS A 68 -5.37 14.19 21.84
N ALA A 69 -5.11 13.92 23.11
CA ALA A 69 -3.76 14.00 23.67
C ALA A 69 -2.78 13.07 22.98
N TYR A 70 -3.21 11.86 22.60
CA TYR A 70 -2.36 10.93 21.84
C TYR A 70 -1.88 11.56 20.52
N TRP A 71 -2.80 12.09 19.70
CA TRP A 71 -2.45 12.69 18.41
C TRP A 71 -1.67 14.00 18.55
N GLU A 72 -1.98 14.83 19.55
CA GLU A 72 -1.17 16.02 19.83
C GLU A 72 0.27 15.63 20.18
N HIS A 73 0.44 14.66 21.08
CA HIS A 73 1.78 14.18 21.43
C HIS A 73 2.50 13.53 20.25
N TYR A 74 1.77 12.91 19.32
CA TYR A 74 2.32 12.39 18.07
C TYR A 74 2.84 13.51 17.15
N LEU A 75 2.01 14.51 16.86
CA LEU A 75 2.37 15.63 15.99
C LEU A 75 3.53 16.47 16.56
N HIS A 76 3.53 16.71 17.87
CA HIS A 76 4.60 17.41 18.59
C HIS A 76 5.80 16.50 18.94
N MET A 77 5.86 15.29 18.39
CA MET A 77 6.97 14.33 18.55
C MET A 77 7.36 14.03 20.02
N ASN A 78 6.38 14.09 20.95
CA ASN A 78 6.61 13.95 22.39
C ASN A 78 6.61 12.48 22.83
N LYS A 79 7.73 11.79 22.61
CA LYS A 79 7.90 10.38 22.99
C LYS A 79 7.62 10.09 24.46
N ALA A 80 8.01 11.00 25.37
CA ALA A 80 7.83 10.78 26.80
C ALA A 80 6.35 10.72 27.17
N LYS A 81 5.53 11.59 26.59
CA LYS A 81 4.08 11.58 26.80
C LYS A 81 3.39 10.43 26.08
N LEU A 82 3.82 10.08 24.87
CA LEU A 82 3.34 8.89 24.16
C LEU A 82 3.62 7.60 24.96
N ALA A 83 4.82 7.47 25.54
CA ALA A 83 5.18 6.33 26.38
C ALA A 83 4.29 6.22 27.63
N GLN A 84 3.82 7.36 28.16
CA GLN A 84 2.85 7.39 29.26
C GLN A 84 1.43 7.05 28.79
N ALA A 85 1.05 7.37 27.55
CA ALA A 85 -0.30 7.16 27.03
C ALA A 85 -0.60 5.69 26.65
N VAL A 86 0.42 4.86 26.50
CA VAL A 86 0.29 3.47 26.03
C VAL A 86 0.48 2.45 27.15
N ALA A 87 -0.13 1.28 26.99
CA ALA A 87 0.10 0.13 27.85
C ALA A 87 1.45 -0.54 27.53
N LYS A 88 2.04 -1.22 28.52
CA LYS A 88 3.33 -1.93 28.33
C LYS A 88 3.26 -2.98 27.23
N ASP A 89 2.12 -3.64 27.10
CA ASP A 89 1.78 -4.72 26.18
C ASP A 89 1.01 -4.22 24.93
N LEU A 90 1.20 -2.95 24.55
CA LEU A 90 0.62 -2.35 23.33
C LEU A 90 0.82 -3.25 22.11
N LEU A 91 -0.23 -3.45 21.32
CA LEU A 91 -0.13 -4.01 19.97
C LEU A 91 -0.52 -2.93 18.97
N ARG A 92 0.43 -2.43 18.18
CA ARG A 92 0.15 -1.40 17.17
C ARG A 92 0.49 -1.94 15.79
N MET A 93 -0.47 -1.94 14.88
CA MET A 93 -0.18 -1.96 13.46
C MET A 93 -0.53 -0.57 12.93
N SER A 94 0.46 0.12 12.40
CA SER A 94 0.20 1.40 11.76
C SER A 94 0.71 1.37 10.34
N HIS A 95 -0.15 1.82 9.43
CA HIS A 95 0.22 1.99 8.04
C HIS A 95 1.18 3.18 7.86
N ARG A 96 1.37 4.07 8.85
CA ARG A 96 2.51 5.02 8.88
C ARG A 96 3.82 4.38 9.38
N ALA A 97 3.72 3.41 10.30
CA ALA A 97 4.90 2.76 10.90
C ALA A 97 5.48 1.60 10.07
N GLY A 98 4.69 1.05 9.13
CA GLY A 98 5.12 -0.02 8.23
C GLY A 98 5.34 -1.37 8.83
N GLY A 99 4.60 -1.66 9.89
CA GLY A 99 4.53 -2.99 10.43
C GLY A 99 3.85 -3.04 11.78
N VAL A 100 3.95 -4.22 12.37
CA VAL A 100 3.42 -4.50 13.70
C VAL A 100 4.50 -4.20 14.74
N GLN A 101 4.14 -3.41 15.74
CA GLN A 101 4.93 -3.06 16.90
C GLN A 101 4.29 -3.72 18.13
N THR A 102 5.07 -4.56 18.82
CA THR A 102 4.61 -5.26 20.03
C THR A 102 5.36 -4.72 21.25
N GLY A 103 4.60 -4.13 22.17
CA GLY A 103 5.05 -3.50 23.40
C GLY A 103 5.41 -2.02 23.23
N ALA A 104 5.33 -1.28 24.33
CA ALA A 104 5.61 0.16 24.38
C ALA A 104 7.03 0.50 23.89
N ALA A 105 8.03 -0.35 24.18
CA ALA A 105 9.41 -0.12 23.75
C ALA A 105 9.57 -0.18 22.23
N ALA A 106 8.94 -1.16 21.56
CA ALA A 106 8.98 -1.28 20.10
C ALA A 106 8.27 -0.10 19.42
N PHE A 107 7.15 0.34 19.98
CA PHE A 107 6.45 1.54 19.53
C PHE A 107 7.34 2.78 19.62
N ILE A 108 7.85 3.10 20.82
CA ILE A 108 8.67 4.31 21.03
C ILE A 108 9.97 4.28 20.23
N GLY A 109 10.61 3.11 20.11
CA GLY A 109 11.82 2.92 19.29
C GLY A 109 11.56 3.03 17.79
N GLY A 110 10.31 2.84 17.33
CA GLY A 110 9.91 2.98 15.94
C GLY A 110 9.57 4.40 15.49
N LEU A 111 9.21 5.29 16.42
CA LEU A 111 8.71 6.63 16.11
C LEU A 111 9.70 7.51 15.33
N ASP A 112 11.01 7.44 15.60
CA ASP A 112 11.98 8.27 14.85
C ASP A 112 11.98 7.94 13.36
N LYS A 113 11.87 6.65 13.05
CA LYS A 113 11.84 6.16 11.67
C LYS A 113 10.53 6.59 11.04
N GLU A 114 9.41 6.34 11.69
CA GLU A 114 8.10 6.78 11.22
C GLU A 114 8.08 8.29 10.93
N TRP A 115 8.54 9.12 11.88
CA TRP A 115 8.57 10.56 11.74
C TRP A 115 9.53 11.06 10.66
N GLN A 116 10.53 10.26 10.26
CA GLN A 116 11.56 10.70 9.31
C GLN A 116 11.01 11.08 7.94
N ALA A 117 9.91 10.44 7.53
CA ALA A 117 9.30 10.67 6.24
C ALA A 117 8.48 11.98 6.20
N PHE A 118 8.10 12.54 7.36
CA PHE A 118 7.27 13.74 7.44
C PHE A 118 8.10 15.03 7.36
N GLU A 119 7.51 16.06 6.77
CA GLU A 119 8.01 17.43 6.86
C GLU A 119 7.87 17.92 8.30
N ARG A 120 8.97 18.46 8.85
CA ARG A 120 9.03 18.90 10.25
C ARG A 120 9.57 20.31 10.43
N PRO A 121 8.89 21.34 9.88
CA PRO A 121 9.22 22.72 10.22
C PRO A 121 9.11 22.87 11.74
N ASN A 122 10.11 23.52 12.35
CA ASN A 122 10.14 23.74 13.80
C ASN A 122 10.17 22.46 14.68
N ARG A 123 10.60 21.32 14.14
CA ARG A 123 10.71 20.02 14.84
C ARG A 123 9.36 19.42 15.27
N GLU A 124 8.30 19.73 14.55
CA GLU A 124 6.96 19.17 14.73
C GLU A 124 6.43 18.70 13.38
N ILE A 125 5.58 17.68 13.35
CA ILE A 125 5.00 17.19 12.09
C ILE A 125 4.05 18.24 11.52
N SER A 126 4.27 18.66 10.27
CA SER A 126 3.46 19.66 9.57
C SER A 126 2.13 19.08 9.09
N GLU A 127 1.25 18.70 10.03
CA GLU A 127 -0.06 18.12 9.74
C GLU A 127 -1.13 18.68 10.68
N LYS A 128 -2.29 18.99 10.08
CA LYS A 128 -3.54 19.28 10.75
C LYS A 128 -4.47 18.07 10.58
N MET A 129 -4.72 17.38 11.68
CA MET A 129 -5.58 16.19 11.74
C MET A 129 -6.99 16.56 12.22
N THR A 130 -8.00 16.32 11.41
CA THR A 130 -9.41 16.47 11.75
C THR A 130 -10.04 15.10 12.01
N LEU A 131 -10.40 14.84 13.26
CA LEU A 131 -11.01 13.59 13.72
C LEU A 131 -12.55 13.66 13.58
N GLN A 132 -13.13 12.68 12.88
CA GLN A 132 -14.54 12.68 12.45
C GLN A 132 -15.21 11.33 12.71
N LYS A 133 -16.55 11.37 12.84
CA LYS A 133 -17.41 10.19 13.10
C LYS A 133 -16.83 9.25 14.16
N LEU A 134 -16.49 9.81 15.33
CA LEU A 134 -15.91 9.05 16.43
C LEU A 134 -16.98 8.19 17.10
N GLU A 135 -16.80 6.88 17.04
CA GLU A 135 -17.62 5.90 17.75
C GLU A 135 -16.89 5.37 18.98
N ILE A 136 -17.56 5.43 20.14
CA ILE A 136 -17.02 4.97 21.42
C ILE A 136 -17.88 3.84 21.97
N ALA A 137 -17.26 2.69 22.22
CA ALA A 137 -17.90 1.58 22.94
C ALA A 137 -17.07 1.18 24.17
N VAL A 138 -17.76 0.89 25.27
CA VAL A 138 -17.17 0.41 26.53
C VAL A 138 -17.71 -0.96 26.89
N ASP A 139 -16.92 -1.74 27.65
CA ASP A 139 -17.34 -3.06 28.12
C ASP A 139 -18.53 -3.02 29.07
N ASN A 140 -18.52 -2.10 30.03
CA ASN A 140 -19.58 -1.95 31.02
C ASN A 140 -19.88 -0.47 31.25
N PRO A 141 -21.06 0.04 30.83
CA PRO A 141 -21.46 1.44 31.03
C PRO A 141 -21.52 1.89 32.49
N ALA A 142 -21.66 0.97 33.45
CA ALA A 142 -21.70 1.30 34.86
C ALA A 142 -20.30 1.50 35.46
N ALA A 143 -19.31 0.73 34.99
CA ALA A 143 -17.95 0.72 35.51
C ALA A 143 -16.98 0.28 34.39
N PRO A 144 -16.66 1.18 33.44
CA PRO A 144 -15.92 0.79 32.24
C PRO A 144 -14.45 0.51 32.59
N THR A 145 -13.95 -0.63 32.12
CA THR A 145 -12.55 -1.06 32.30
C THR A 145 -11.80 -1.15 30.97
N THR A 146 -12.52 -1.35 29.87
CA THR A 146 -11.96 -1.34 28.51
C THR A 146 -12.86 -0.56 27.57
N ALA A 147 -12.27 0.00 26.51
CA ALA A 147 -13.00 0.72 25.48
C ALA A 147 -12.44 0.43 24.10
N SER A 148 -13.27 0.57 23.07
CA SER A 148 -12.86 0.63 21.66
C SER A 148 -13.34 1.94 21.05
N LEU A 149 -12.45 2.63 20.34
CA LEU A 149 -12.69 3.87 19.63
C LEU A 149 -12.44 3.62 18.14
N ARG A 150 -13.41 3.93 17.28
CA ARG A 150 -13.25 3.93 15.82
C ARG A 150 -13.57 5.31 15.28
N TYR A 151 -12.74 5.84 14.40
CA TYR A 151 -12.93 7.18 13.84
C TYR A 151 -12.22 7.34 12.51
N TRP A 152 -12.70 8.29 11.73
CA TRP A 152 -12.03 8.80 10.55
C TRP A 152 -11.09 9.94 10.91
N VAL A 153 -10.02 10.08 10.13
CA VAL A 153 -9.06 11.18 10.21
C VAL A 153 -8.94 11.78 8.82
N GLU A 154 -9.18 13.08 8.69
CA GLU A 154 -8.76 13.85 7.51
C GLU A 154 -7.50 14.63 7.88
N ILE A 155 -6.54 14.67 6.97
CA ILE A 155 -5.28 15.38 7.12
C ILE A 155 -5.20 16.44 6.05
N GLU A 156 -4.88 17.65 6.47
CA GLU A 156 -4.20 18.63 5.64
C GLU A 156 -2.75 18.64 6.12
N GLY A 157 -1.77 18.55 5.23
CA GLY A 157 -0.36 18.52 5.62
C GLY A 157 0.51 19.26 4.63
N GLY A 158 1.70 19.66 5.08
CA GLY A 158 2.65 20.35 4.22
C GLY A 158 3.30 21.59 4.78
N SER A 159 4.59 21.76 4.48
CA SER A 159 5.33 23.01 4.59
C SER A 159 5.91 23.44 3.23
N ARG A 160 6.29 22.46 2.39
CA ARG A 160 6.65 22.69 0.98
C ARG A 160 5.50 22.35 0.04
N TRP A 161 4.81 21.23 0.30
CA TRP A 161 3.67 20.77 -0.51
C TRP A 161 2.46 20.62 0.36
N ASN A 162 1.38 21.26 -0.03
CA ASN A 162 0.10 20.95 0.54
C ASN A 162 -0.34 19.58 0.00
N TYR A 163 -0.70 18.68 0.90
CA TYR A 163 -1.30 17.40 0.59
C TYR A 163 -2.48 17.17 1.51
N ASP A 164 -3.44 16.39 1.00
CA ASP A 164 -4.54 15.87 1.78
C ASP A 164 -4.44 14.36 1.88
N ASP A 165 -4.82 13.81 3.03
CA ASP A 165 -4.88 12.36 3.25
C ASP A 165 -6.08 12.02 4.14
N GLN A 166 -6.50 10.76 4.08
CA GLN A 166 -7.60 10.25 4.87
C GLN A 166 -7.28 8.88 5.43
N GLY A 167 -7.64 8.67 6.69
CA GLY A 167 -7.47 7.39 7.37
C GLY A 167 -8.67 6.94 8.18
N LEU A 168 -8.72 5.64 8.43
CA LEU A 168 -9.63 5.00 9.37
C LEU A 168 -8.79 4.36 10.47
N VAL A 169 -9.16 4.61 11.73
CA VAL A 169 -8.41 4.14 12.89
C VAL A 169 -9.32 3.39 13.84
N LEU A 170 -8.86 2.24 14.34
CA LEU A 170 -9.41 1.54 15.50
C LEU A 170 -8.37 1.53 16.61
N MET A 171 -8.75 2.06 17.77
CA MET A 171 -7.98 2.01 19.01
C MET A 171 -8.74 1.25 20.08
N THR A 172 -8.04 0.50 20.93
CA THR A 172 -8.60 -0.04 22.16
C THR A 172 -7.82 0.44 23.36
N PHE A 173 -8.54 0.68 24.45
CA PHE A 173 -7.99 1.21 25.70
C PHE A 173 -8.34 0.28 26.86
N ALA A 174 -7.45 0.26 27.86
CA ALA A 174 -7.73 -0.32 29.16
C ALA A 174 -7.46 0.71 30.27
N LYS A 175 -8.27 0.68 31.32
CA LYS A 175 -8.10 1.55 32.48
C LYS A 175 -7.05 0.95 33.42
N GLN A 176 -5.88 1.57 33.49
CA GLN A 176 -4.75 1.17 34.34
C GLN A 176 -4.44 2.27 35.35
N ALA A 177 -4.49 1.95 36.65
CA ALA A 177 -4.29 2.93 37.73
C ALA A 177 -5.17 4.21 37.55
N GLY A 178 -6.43 4.02 37.15
CA GLY A 178 -7.38 5.11 36.92
C GLY A 178 -7.23 5.87 35.60
N GLN A 179 -6.21 5.58 34.80
CA GLN A 179 -5.95 6.24 33.52
C GLN A 179 -6.25 5.32 32.33
N TRP A 180 -6.82 5.87 31.26
CA TRP A 180 -6.94 5.15 30.00
C TRP A 180 -5.58 5.01 29.33
N LYS A 181 -5.19 3.77 29.03
CA LYS A 181 -3.95 3.45 28.30
C LYS A 181 -4.31 2.75 27.00
N LEU A 182 -3.70 3.18 25.90
CA LEU A 182 -3.85 2.52 24.60
C LEU A 182 -3.25 1.11 24.66
N THR A 183 -4.07 0.10 24.41
CA THR A 183 -3.67 -1.31 24.40
C THR A 183 -3.54 -1.88 23.00
N GLN A 184 -4.29 -1.35 22.04
CA GLN A 184 -4.14 -1.70 20.64
C GLN A 184 -4.47 -0.53 19.72
N MET A 185 -3.77 -0.45 18.60
CA MET A 185 -4.07 0.46 17.50
C MET A 185 -3.91 -0.28 16.17
N ILE A 186 -4.88 -0.12 15.29
CA ILE A 186 -4.79 -0.49 13.88
C ILE A 186 -5.31 0.69 13.04
N ASP A 187 -4.52 1.15 12.08
CA ASP A 187 -4.86 2.27 11.21
C ASP A 187 -4.56 1.99 9.75
N SER A 188 -5.41 2.49 8.87
CA SER A 188 -5.28 2.48 7.41
C SER A 188 -5.31 3.92 6.91
N TRP A 189 -4.41 4.27 5.99
CA TRP A 189 -4.28 5.60 5.40
C TRP A 189 -4.45 5.56 3.87
N SER A 190 -4.42 6.73 3.24
CA SER A 190 -4.57 6.90 1.79
C SER A 190 -5.89 6.34 1.28
N LEU A 191 -6.95 6.56 2.07
CA LEU A 191 -8.30 6.18 1.71
C LEU A 191 -8.95 7.25 0.84
N ASN A 192 -9.78 6.82 -0.11
CA ASN A 192 -10.56 7.69 -0.97
C ASN A 192 -12.05 7.36 -0.77
N TYR A 193 -12.54 7.53 0.46
CA TYR A 193 -13.93 7.27 0.80
C TYR A 193 -14.63 8.59 1.10
N GLN A 194 -15.79 8.84 0.51
CA GLN A 194 -16.54 10.07 0.74
C GLN A 194 -17.21 9.99 2.11
N ILE A 195 -16.55 10.54 3.14
CA ILE A 195 -16.99 10.43 4.54
C ILE A 195 -18.37 11.04 4.72
N GLU A 196 -18.61 12.22 4.16
CA GLU A 196 -19.89 12.95 4.33
C GLU A 196 -21.06 12.20 3.69
N ASP A 197 -20.87 11.72 2.46
CA ASP A 197 -21.89 10.99 1.69
C ASP A 197 -22.04 9.51 2.08
N GLU A 198 -21.15 9.02 2.95
CA GLU A 198 -21.04 7.60 3.31
C GLU A 198 -20.93 6.66 2.10
N SER A 199 -20.27 7.13 1.04
CA SER A 199 -20.21 6.44 -0.24
C SER A 199 -18.78 6.13 -0.68
N PRO A 200 -18.56 5.06 -1.48
CA PRO A 200 -17.25 4.81 -2.06
C PRO A 200 -16.80 6.01 -2.90
N GLY A 201 -15.52 6.38 -2.82
CA GLY A 201 -14.96 7.34 -3.77
C GLY A 201 -14.74 6.72 -5.15
N GLU A 202 -14.19 7.54 -6.05
CA GLU A 202 -13.89 7.13 -7.41
C GLU A 202 -12.68 6.18 -7.44
N GLU A 203 -12.81 5.05 -8.11
CA GLU A 203 -11.67 4.18 -8.37
C GLU A 203 -10.75 4.83 -9.40
N ASN A 204 -9.46 4.91 -9.06
CA ASN A 204 -8.45 5.26 -10.04
C ASN A 204 -8.16 4.06 -10.93
N PHE A 205 -7.51 4.31 -12.06
CA PHE A 205 -7.02 3.25 -12.93
C PHE A 205 -6.00 2.37 -12.19
N GLU A 206 -5.83 1.14 -12.69
CA GLU A 206 -4.77 0.22 -12.25
C GLU A 206 -3.78 0.00 -13.38
N PHE A 207 -2.49 -0.03 -13.05
CA PHE A 207 -1.46 -0.40 -14.02
C PHE A 207 -0.28 -1.11 -13.35
N ASP A 208 0.39 -1.91 -14.16
CA ASP A 208 1.69 -2.50 -13.85
C ASP A 208 2.75 -1.86 -14.78
N PHE A 209 4.01 -1.90 -14.36
CA PHE A 209 5.12 -1.39 -15.16
C PHE A 209 6.06 -2.52 -15.59
N VAL A 210 6.48 -2.50 -16.85
CA VAL A 210 7.20 -3.61 -17.47
C VAL A 210 8.54 -3.14 -18.02
N TYR A 211 9.61 -3.86 -17.70
CA TYR A 211 10.87 -3.79 -18.44
C TYR A 211 11.07 -4.99 -19.37
N PRO A 212 11.43 -4.74 -20.64
CA PRO A 212 11.96 -5.79 -21.49
C PRO A 212 13.32 -6.26 -20.97
N VAL A 213 13.60 -7.55 -21.13
CA VAL A 213 14.90 -8.16 -20.79
C VAL A 213 15.34 -9.14 -21.87
N ASN A 214 16.64 -9.32 -22.06
CA ASN A 214 17.17 -10.36 -22.94
C ASN A 214 17.42 -11.65 -22.18
N ASN A 215 17.77 -11.57 -20.89
CA ASN A 215 18.10 -12.72 -20.06
C ASN A 215 17.34 -12.68 -18.73
N LEU A 216 16.17 -13.31 -18.71
CA LEU A 216 15.29 -13.32 -17.54
C LEU A 216 15.94 -13.91 -16.27
N PRO A 217 16.70 -15.04 -16.33
CA PRO A 217 17.45 -15.51 -15.16
C PRO A 217 18.44 -14.49 -14.59
N LYS A 218 19.19 -13.79 -15.46
CA LYS A 218 20.16 -12.77 -15.04
C LYS A 218 19.44 -11.56 -14.43
N ALA A 219 18.36 -11.09 -15.04
CA ALA A 219 17.55 -10.02 -14.51
C ALA A 219 16.93 -10.39 -13.16
N LEU A 220 16.41 -11.61 -13.02
CA LEU A 220 15.92 -12.11 -11.73
C LEU A 220 17.03 -12.11 -10.66
N GLN A 221 18.25 -12.51 -11.00
CA GLN A 221 19.38 -12.47 -10.06
C GLN A 221 19.72 -11.04 -9.61
N PHE A 222 19.54 -10.05 -10.49
CA PHE A 222 19.74 -8.64 -10.18
C PHE A 222 18.61 -8.06 -9.30
N TYR A 223 17.35 -8.33 -9.63
CA TYR A 223 16.24 -7.69 -8.90
C TYR A 223 15.87 -8.41 -7.60
N LYS A 224 16.10 -9.72 -7.48
CA LYS A 224 15.70 -10.50 -6.30
C LYS A 224 16.31 -10.02 -4.96
N PRO A 225 17.61 -9.62 -4.88
CA PRO A 225 18.15 -9.06 -3.63
C PRO A 225 17.50 -7.73 -3.21
N LEU A 226 16.99 -6.96 -4.17
CA LEU A 226 16.34 -5.68 -3.95
C LEU A 226 14.85 -5.83 -3.60
N MET A 227 14.15 -6.72 -4.31
CA MET A 227 12.69 -6.83 -4.31
C MET A 227 12.16 -8.14 -3.71
N GLY A 228 13.03 -9.07 -3.34
CA GLY A 228 12.70 -10.38 -2.79
C GLY A 228 12.20 -11.38 -3.82
N ASP A 229 11.50 -12.43 -3.35
CA ASP A 229 10.97 -13.46 -4.25
C ASP A 229 9.84 -12.91 -5.14
N PRO A 230 9.82 -13.25 -6.44
CA PRO A 230 8.74 -12.88 -7.33
C PRO A 230 7.47 -13.67 -7.04
N VAL A 231 6.31 -13.06 -7.32
CA VAL A 231 4.99 -13.71 -7.19
C VAL A 231 4.63 -14.54 -8.41
N LEU A 232 5.16 -14.17 -9.58
CA LEU A 232 5.01 -14.90 -10.84
C LEU A 232 6.38 -15.21 -11.43
N ARG A 233 6.55 -16.46 -11.88
CA ARG A 233 7.71 -16.87 -12.69
C ARG A 233 7.25 -17.84 -13.76
N THR A 234 7.39 -17.43 -15.01
CA THR A 234 7.23 -18.26 -16.20
C THR A 234 8.56 -18.29 -16.96
N PRO A 235 8.69 -19.08 -18.05
CA PRO A 235 9.89 -19.04 -18.88
C PRO A 235 10.22 -17.64 -19.42
N ASP A 236 9.18 -16.83 -19.68
CA ASP A 236 9.34 -15.55 -20.37
C ASP A 236 9.01 -14.33 -19.51
N ARG A 237 8.48 -14.52 -18.30
CA ARG A 237 8.10 -13.41 -17.41
C ARG A 237 8.41 -13.66 -15.95
N VAL A 238 8.76 -12.58 -15.27
CA VAL A 238 8.84 -12.50 -13.81
C VAL A 238 8.04 -11.28 -13.35
N ALA A 239 7.28 -11.40 -12.27
CA ALA A 239 6.61 -10.25 -11.64
C ALA A 239 6.91 -10.19 -10.14
N PHE A 240 7.21 -9.00 -9.64
CA PHE A 240 7.36 -8.69 -8.23
C PHE A 240 6.14 -7.92 -7.74
N ASN A 241 5.53 -8.34 -6.63
CA ASN A 241 4.47 -7.57 -5.98
C ASN A 241 5.10 -6.50 -5.07
N LEU A 242 4.81 -5.23 -5.35
CA LEU A 242 5.35 -4.07 -4.67
C LEU A 242 4.20 -3.22 -4.11
N ASN A 243 3.54 -3.76 -3.08
CA ASN A 243 2.37 -3.17 -2.40
C ASN A 243 1.09 -3.02 -3.27
N GLY A 244 0.97 -3.80 -4.35
CA GLY A 244 -0.25 -3.91 -5.16
C GLY A 244 0.00 -3.73 -6.65
N SER A 245 0.87 -2.80 -7.02
CA SER A 245 1.40 -2.72 -8.40
C SER A 245 2.49 -3.76 -8.59
N HIS A 246 2.55 -4.34 -9.80
CA HIS A 246 3.68 -5.18 -10.17
C HIS A 246 4.72 -4.41 -10.97
N PHE A 247 5.98 -4.74 -10.67
CA PHE A 247 7.07 -4.55 -11.60
C PHE A 247 7.33 -5.88 -12.31
N VAL A 248 7.31 -5.84 -13.64
CA VAL A 248 7.37 -7.02 -14.51
C VAL A 248 8.63 -6.99 -15.36
N LEU A 249 9.29 -8.14 -15.48
CA LEU A 249 10.34 -8.39 -16.46
C LEU A 249 9.76 -9.26 -17.57
N ASP A 250 9.88 -8.80 -18.82
CA ASP A 250 9.34 -9.49 -20.00
C ASP A 250 10.45 -9.83 -21.01
N ALA A 251 10.67 -11.13 -21.22
CA ALA A 251 11.63 -11.63 -22.20
C ALA A 251 11.05 -11.74 -23.63
N LYS A 252 9.72 -11.70 -23.79
CA LYS A 252 9.09 -11.67 -25.13
C LYS A 252 9.20 -10.31 -25.79
N ARG A 253 9.39 -9.26 -24.98
CA ARG A 253 9.64 -7.89 -25.45
C ARG A 253 8.51 -7.38 -26.36
N LEU A 254 7.26 -7.69 -26.00
CA LEU A 254 6.07 -7.49 -26.83
C LEU A 254 6.24 -8.01 -28.27
N ASP A 255 6.61 -9.27 -28.42
CA ASP A 255 6.89 -9.91 -29.72
C ASP A 255 7.95 -9.15 -30.55
N GLY A 256 8.93 -8.53 -29.88
CA GLY A 256 10.02 -7.77 -30.50
C GLY A 256 9.73 -6.29 -30.75
N LEU A 257 8.56 -5.76 -30.36
CA LEU A 257 8.25 -4.34 -30.47
C LEU A 257 9.04 -3.46 -29.49
N THR A 258 9.56 -4.03 -28.41
CA THR A 258 10.38 -3.31 -27.43
C THR A 258 11.87 -3.63 -27.64
N THR A 259 12.67 -2.60 -27.90
CA THR A 259 14.12 -2.74 -28.10
C THR A 259 14.88 -2.14 -26.94
N LEU A 260 15.92 -2.83 -26.49
CA LEU A 260 16.75 -2.39 -25.38
C LEU A 260 17.86 -1.45 -25.85
N HIS A 261 17.92 -0.27 -25.25
CA HIS A 261 19.02 0.67 -25.35
C HIS A 261 19.70 0.78 -23.98
N LYS A 262 21.00 0.48 -23.95
CA LYS A 262 21.76 0.48 -22.69
C LYS A 262 21.85 1.91 -22.14
N GLY A 263 21.56 2.06 -20.86
CA GLY A 263 21.58 3.36 -20.19
C GLY A 263 20.26 4.11 -20.27
N TRP A 264 19.29 3.60 -21.04
CA TRP A 264 18.04 4.29 -21.30
C TRP A 264 16.90 3.66 -20.50
N PRO A 265 15.89 4.45 -20.14
CA PRO A 265 14.61 3.87 -19.76
C PRO A 265 14.07 3.10 -20.96
N ASN A 266 13.67 1.83 -20.81
CA ASN A 266 13.12 1.04 -21.93
C ASN A 266 11.77 0.42 -21.58
N GLY A 267 11.06 0.97 -20.58
CA GLY A 267 9.86 0.38 -20.02
C GLY A 267 8.58 0.87 -20.65
N TYR A 268 7.50 0.20 -20.26
CA TYR A 268 6.15 0.55 -20.66
C TYR A 268 5.11 0.23 -19.58
N GLY A 269 4.03 1.00 -19.57
CA GLY A 269 2.83 0.79 -18.75
C GLY A 269 1.89 -0.25 -19.36
N LEU A 270 1.34 -1.09 -18.49
CA LEU A 270 0.30 -2.06 -18.78
C LEU A 270 -0.93 -1.66 -17.94
N PHE A 271 -1.92 -1.06 -18.60
CA PHE A 271 -3.14 -0.56 -17.97
C PHE A 271 -4.25 -1.61 -17.98
N TYR A 272 -4.98 -1.70 -16.89
CA TYR A 272 -6.08 -2.65 -16.73
C TYR A 272 -7.43 -1.99 -16.96
N VAL A 273 -8.31 -2.68 -17.69
CA VAL A 273 -9.69 -2.25 -17.95
C VAL A 273 -10.68 -3.38 -17.69
N ALA A 274 -11.92 -3.01 -17.37
CA ALA A 274 -12.98 -3.97 -17.07
C ALA A 274 -13.48 -4.74 -18.32
N ASP A 275 -13.54 -4.07 -19.48
CA ASP A 275 -13.97 -4.66 -20.75
C ASP A 275 -13.04 -4.19 -21.88
N ILE A 276 -12.19 -5.12 -22.35
CA ILE A 276 -11.21 -4.83 -23.40
C ILE A 276 -11.86 -4.48 -24.75
N LYS A 277 -13.05 -5.02 -25.02
CA LYS A 277 -13.76 -4.80 -26.30
C LYS A 277 -14.36 -3.40 -26.32
N ALA A 278 -15.09 -3.04 -25.27
CA ALA A 278 -15.67 -1.71 -25.13
C ALA A 278 -14.57 -0.63 -25.14
N GLU A 279 -13.48 -0.87 -24.41
CA GLU A 279 -12.36 0.07 -24.36
C GLU A 279 -11.68 0.25 -25.73
N ARG A 280 -11.48 -0.85 -26.47
CA ARG A 280 -10.91 -0.79 -27.80
C ARG A 280 -11.75 0.02 -28.77
N GLU A 281 -13.07 -0.19 -28.80
CA GLU A 281 -13.96 0.60 -29.67
C GLU A 281 -13.97 2.08 -29.28
N ARG A 282 -13.93 2.39 -27.97
CA ARG A 282 -13.79 3.76 -27.46
C ARG A 282 -12.50 4.42 -27.96
N LEU A 283 -11.35 3.74 -27.83
CA LEU A 283 -10.06 4.28 -28.28
C LEU A 283 -9.97 4.38 -29.81
N LYS A 284 -10.56 3.43 -30.54
CA LYS A 284 -10.68 3.47 -32.00
C LYS A 284 -11.47 4.69 -32.47
N ALA A 285 -12.60 4.99 -31.83
CA ALA A 285 -13.39 6.19 -32.11
C ALA A 285 -12.61 7.50 -31.83
N LYS A 286 -11.64 7.46 -30.92
CA LYS A 286 -10.74 8.59 -30.62
C LYS A 286 -9.48 8.63 -31.50
N GLY A 287 -9.37 7.76 -32.50
CA GLY A 287 -8.26 7.74 -33.46
C GLY A 287 -6.95 7.17 -32.91
N VAL A 288 -7.01 6.39 -31.82
CA VAL A 288 -5.83 5.76 -31.23
C VAL A 288 -5.34 4.60 -32.12
N PRO A 289 -4.03 4.54 -32.46
CA PRO A 289 -3.49 3.47 -33.30
C PRO A 289 -3.38 2.14 -32.54
N PHE A 290 -3.62 1.02 -33.22
CA PHE A 290 -3.44 -0.33 -32.68
C PHE A 290 -2.27 -1.01 -33.38
N LEU A 291 -1.24 -1.39 -32.63
CA LEU A 291 -0.03 -2.02 -33.15
C LEU A 291 -0.13 -3.55 -33.14
N ALA A 292 -0.86 -4.12 -32.19
CA ALA A 292 -1.17 -5.55 -32.11
C ALA A 292 -2.49 -5.76 -31.35
N GLY A 293 -3.19 -6.88 -31.59
CA GLY A 293 -4.51 -7.15 -31.02
C GLY A 293 -5.64 -6.45 -31.79
N THR A 294 -5.91 -6.89 -33.02
CA THR A 294 -6.80 -6.20 -34.00
C THR A 294 -8.25 -6.71 -33.96
N ASP A 295 -9.10 -6.22 -34.89
CA ASP A 295 -10.58 -6.32 -34.87
C ASP A 295 -11.13 -7.73 -34.64
N ASN A 296 -10.35 -8.77 -34.97
CA ASN A 296 -10.80 -10.16 -34.86
C ASN A 296 -9.99 -11.01 -33.87
N GLN A 297 -8.88 -10.51 -33.31
CA GLN A 297 -7.96 -11.32 -32.50
C GLN A 297 -7.17 -10.44 -31.52
N PHE A 298 -7.64 -10.34 -30.27
CA PHE A 298 -6.82 -9.85 -29.17
C PHE A 298 -5.60 -10.76 -28.98
N LYS A 299 -4.50 -10.18 -28.51
CA LYS A 299 -3.40 -10.98 -27.98
C LYS A 299 -3.81 -11.55 -26.63
N MET A 300 -3.27 -12.70 -26.26
CA MET A 300 -3.60 -13.38 -25.01
C MET A 300 -2.38 -13.54 -24.14
N GLN A 301 -2.56 -13.30 -22.84
CA GLN A 301 -1.60 -13.63 -21.80
C GLN A 301 -2.29 -14.52 -20.77
N GLY A 302 -2.11 -15.84 -20.90
CA GLY A 302 -2.99 -16.76 -20.16
C GLY A 302 -4.44 -16.51 -20.57
N PRO A 303 -5.37 -16.31 -19.61
CA PRO A 303 -6.77 -16.00 -19.91
C PRO A 303 -7.00 -14.53 -20.30
N ASP A 304 -6.01 -13.65 -20.15
CA ASP A 304 -6.19 -12.20 -20.25
C ASP A 304 -6.03 -11.70 -21.69
N PRO A 305 -7.09 -11.13 -22.30
CA PRO A 305 -6.97 -10.47 -23.58
C PRO A 305 -6.32 -9.08 -23.44
N TYR A 306 -5.50 -8.71 -24.41
CA TYR A 306 -4.83 -7.41 -24.47
C TYR A 306 -4.60 -6.93 -25.91
N PHE A 307 -4.33 -5.63 -26.04
CA PHE A 307 -3.81 -5.01 -27.26
C PHE A 307 -2.68 -4.04 -26.95
N ILE A 308 -1.88 -3.73 -27.98
CA ILE A 308 -0.72 -2.83 -27.88
C ILE A 308 -1.01 -1.56 -28.67
N SER A 309 -0.72 -0.42 -28.08
CA SER A 309 -0.91 0.90 -28.68
C SER A 309 0.27 1.81 -28.38
N LYS A 310 0.17 3.07 -28.82
CA LYS A 310 1.15 4.12 -28.56
C LYS A 310 0.48 5.46 -28.34
N ASP A 311 1.12 6.28 -27.53
CA ASP A 311 0.70 7.65 -27.26
C ASP A 311 1.11 8.61 -28.41
N PRO A 312 0.80 9.92 -28.32
CA PRO A 312 1.20 10.90 -29.34
C PRO A 312 2.71 11.10 -29.51
N ALA A 313 3.52 10.83 -28.47
CA ALA A 313 4.98 10.87 -28.52
C ALA A 313 5.58 9.57 -29.11
N GLY A 314 4.75 8.54 -29.29
CA GLY A 314 5.13 7.23 -29.78
C GLY A 314 5.58 6.27 -28.69
N ASN A 315 5.35 6.58 -27.42
CA ASN A 315 5.60 5.71 -26.29
C ASN A 315 4.62 4.54 -26.32
N LEU A 316 5.10 3.31 -26.24
CA LEU A 316 4.24 2.13 -26.27
C LEU A 316 3.50 1.95 -24.95
N PHE A 317 2.27 1.46 -25.00
CA PHE A 317 1.55 0.97 -23.82
C PHE A 317 0.67 -0.23 -24.16
N VAL A 318 0.30 -0.98 -23.14
CA VAL A 318 -0.59 -2.15 -23.25
C VAL A 318 -1.88 -1.86 -22.50
N ILE A 319 -3.02 -2.20 -23.11
CA ILE A 319 -4.31 -2.27 -22.41
C ILE A 319 -4.69 -3.74 -22.28
N MET A 320 -5.07 -4.16 -21.08
CA MET A 320 -5.36 -5.55 -20.74
C MET A 320 -6.63 -5.66 -19.89
N GLN A 321 -7.37 -6.74 -20.05
CA GLN A 321 -8.45 -7.11 -19.13
C GLN A 321 -8.06 -8.35 -18.34
N LYS A 322 -8.14 -8.29 -17.01
CA LYS A 322 -7.95 -9.46 -16.13
C LYS A 322 -9.20 -10.31 -16.10
N VAL A 323 -9.07 -11.61 -16.35
CA VAL A 323 -10.17 -12.57 -16.30
C VAL A 323 -10.07 -13.45 -15.05
N PHE A 324 -10.77 -13.05 -14.00
CA PHE A 324 -10.67 -13.68 -12.67
C PHE A 324 -11.52 -14.95 -12.47
N LEU A 325 -12.50 -15.19 -13.34
CA LEU A 325 -13.42 -16.33 -13.23
C LEU A 325 -12.89 -17.51 -14.05
N SER A 326 -12.57 -18.61 -13.36
CA SER A 326 -12.11 -19.85 -13.97
C SER A 326 -13.20 -20.92 -13.95
N SER A 327 -13.40 -21.60 -15.08
CA SER A 327 -14.26 -22.79 -15.18
C SER A 327 -13.67 -24.05 -14.52
N ASP A 328 -12.36 -24.05 -14.29
CA ASP A 328 -11.65 -25.26 -13.86
C ASP A 328 -11.81 -25.57 -12.37
N ASN A 329 -11.80 -26.87 -12.06
CA ASN A 329 -11.87 -27.39 -10.69
C ASN A 329 -10.47 -27.34 -10.05
N HIS A 330 -10.19 -26.34 -9.23
CA HIS A 330 -8.90 -26.15 -8.56
C HIS A 330 -8.79 -26.84 -7.20
N ALA A 331 -7.57 -26.84 -6.63
CA ALA A 331 -7.33 -27.29 -5.27
C ALA A 331 -8.12 -26.44 -4.27
N GLU A 332 -8.61 -27.06 -3.19
CA GLU A 332 -9.36 -26.32 -2.19
C GLU A 332 -8.52 -25.22 -1.53
N PRO A 333 -9.11 -24.03 -1.32
CA PRO A 333 -8.47 -23.00 -0.53
C PRO A 333 -8.14 -23.53 0.87
N LYS A 334 -6.95 -23.18 1.38
CA LYS A 334 -6.46 -23.63 2.68
C LYS A 334 -6.11 -22.46 3.58
N VAL A 335 -6.56 -22.53 4.83
CA VAL A 335 -6.14 -21.65 5.92
C VAL A 335 -5.20 -22.43 6.85
N SER A 336 -4.10 -21.82 7.26
CA SER A 336 -3.08 -22.44 8.14
C SER A 336 -2.53 -21.43 9.15
N GLY A 337 -1.92 -21.92 10.23
CA GLY A 337 -1.17 -21.09 11.19
C GLY A 337 -1.96 -20.54 12.39
N PHE A 338 -3.28 -20.74 12.45
CA PHE A 338 -4.03 -20.50 13.69
C PHE A 338 -3.60 -21.50 14.77
N LEU A 339 -3.28 -20.99 15.96
CA LEU A 339 -2.81 -21.79 17.10
C LEU A 339 -3.77 -21.69 18.28
N GLY A 340 -3.97 -22.82 18.98
CA GLY A 340 -4.77 -22.90 20.20
C GLY A 340 -6.25 -23.26 19.99
N ASN A 341 -6.93 -23.48 21.11
CA ASN A 341 -8.32 -23.95 21.17
C ASN A 341 -9.26 -22.95 21.87
N ASP A 342 -8.89 -21.68 21.97
CA ASP A 342 -9.84 -20.67 22.47
C ASP A 342 -11.02 -20.54 21.48
N PRO A 343 -12.28 -20.46 21.94
CA PRO A 343 -13.43 -20.37 21.05
C PRO A 343 -13.39 -19.17 20.09
N ALA A 344 -12.88 -18.00 20.50
CA ALA A 344 -12.79 -16.83 19.64
C ALA A 344 -11.76 -17.04 18.52
N ILE A 345 -10.69 -17.79 18.79
CA ILE A 345 -9.70 -18.19 17.78
C ILE A 345 -10.30 -19.17 16.77
N ARG A 346 -11.10 -20.13 17.22
CA ARG A 346 -11.84 -21.01 16.31
C ARG A 346 -12.82 -20.22 15.44
N ALA A 347 -13.51 -19.25 16.00
CA ALA A 347 -14.41 -18.37 15.25
C ALA A 347 -13.65 -17.56 14.18
N ALA A 348 -12.51 -16.95 14.53
CA ALA A 348 -11.65 -16.24 13.57
C ALA A 348 -11.14 -17.16 12.45
N LYS A 349 -10.72 -18.38 12.79
CA LYS A 349 -10.30 -19.38 11.81
C LYS A 349 -11.44 -19.76 10.85
N SER A 350 -12.62 -20.09 11.39
CA SER A 350 -13.78 -20.45 10.56
C SER A 350 -14.25 -19.29 9.69
N LEU A 351 -14.21 -18.06 10.20
CA LEU A 351 -14.50 -16.86 9.43
C LEU A 351 -13.52 -16.71 8.24
N ALA A 352 -12.23 -16.91 8.47
CA ALA A 352 -11.20 -16.89 7.42
C ALA A 352 -11.39 -18.02 6.39
N GLU A 353 -11.75 -19.22 6.84
CA GLU A 353 -12.06 -20.36 5.96
C GLU A 353 -13.30 -20.07 5.08
N SER A 354 -14.37 -19.53 5.66
CA SER A 354 -15.57 -19.13 4.92
C SER A 354 -15.28 -18.02 3.91
N TRP A 355 -14.47 -17.03 4.29
CA TRP A 355 -14.05 -15.96 3.37
C TRP A 355 -13.28 -16.52 2.17
N LEU A 356 -12.33 -17.43 2.41
CA LEU A 356 -11.49 -18.01 1.35
C LEU A 356 -12.28 -18.96 0.43
N ARG A 357 -13.28 -19.66 0.97
CA ARG A 357 -14.24 -20.49 0.21
C ARG A 357 -15.33 -19.68 -0.49
N THR A 358 -15.37 -18.36 -0.29
CA THR A 358 -16.46 -17.49 -0.77
C THR A 358 -17.85 -17.94 -0.28
N ASP A 359 -17.91 -18.59 0.89
CA ASP A 359 -19.14 -19.15 1.47
C ASP A 359 -19.91 -18.06 2.23
N LYS A 360 -20.81 -17.39 1.52
CA LYS A 360 -21.66 -16.32 2.07
C LYS A 360 -22.52 -16.80 3.23
N GLN A 361 -23.00 -18.04 3.20
CA GLN A 361 -23.91 -18.55 4.23
C GLN A 361 -23.15 -18.79 5.53
N ALA A 362 -22.02 -19.49 5.47
CA ALA A 362 -21.19 -19.74 6.64
C ALA A 362 -20.62 -18.44 7.21
N LEU A 363 -20.12 -17.53 6.36
CA LEU A 363 -19.65 -16.21 6.80
C LEU A 363 -20.76 -15.39 7.44
N GLY A 364 -21.96 -15.39 6.84
CA GLY A 364 -23.13 -14.69 7.33
C GLY A 364 -23.66 -15.19 8.68
N ASN A 365 -23.20 -16.33 9.18
CA ASN A 365 -23.50 -16.80 10.53
C ASN A 365 -22.70 -16.07 11.61
N PHE A 366 -21.56 -15.47 11.27
CA PHE A 366 -20.79 -14.65 12.22
C PHE A 366 -21.28 -13.21 12.28
N LEU A 367 -22.01 -12.74 11.27
CA LEU A 367 -22.42 -11.34 11.14
C LEU A 367 -23.77 -11.08 11.82
N GLY A 368 -23.79 -10.15 12.77
CA GLY A 368 -24.98 -9.49 13.31
C GLY A 368 -25.39 -8.21 12.54
N PRO A 369 -26.53 -7.59 12.92
CA PRO A 369 -27.07 -6.41 12.25
C PRO A 369 -26.20 -5.16 12.38
N THR A 370 -25.39 -5.07 13.44
CA THR A 370 -24.48 -3.94 13.73
C THR A 370 -23.01 -4.30 13.46
N THR A 371 -22.74 -5.43 12.80
CA THR A 371 -21.37 -5.82 12.48
C THR A 371 -20.77 -4.80 11.54
N THR A 372 -19.50 -4.50 11.73
CA THR A 372 -18.75 -3.60 10.84
C THR A 372 -17.57 -4.33 10.22
N TRP A 373 -17.32 -4.07 8.95
CA TRP A 373 -16.26 -4.70 8.17
C TRP A 373 -15.50 -3.68 7.34
N PHE A 374 -14.20 -3.65 7.50
CA PHE A 374 -13.28 -2.85 6.70
C PHE A 374 -12.15 -3.73 6.16
N ASP A 375 -11.82 -3.56 4.89
CA ASP A 375 -10.74 -4.26 4.18
C ASP A 375 -10.12 -3.33 3.13
N ASP A 376 -8.88 -2.88 3.37
CA ASP A 376 -8.15 -2.00 2.43
C ASP A 376 -7.13 -2.76 1.56
N ASN A 377 -7.11 -4.09 1.63
CA ASN A 377 -6.01 -4.89 1.07
C ASN A 377 -5.94 -4.75 -0.46
N ARG A 378 -7.11 -4.57 -1.11
CA ARG A 378 -7.23 -4.49 -2.57
C ARG A 378 -7.94 -3.24 -3.10
N THR A 379 -8.57 -2.46 -2.24
CA THR A 379 -9.25 -1.22 -2.64
C THR A 379 -9.09 -0.18 -1.54
N ARG A 380 -8.91 1.07 -1.93
CA ARG A 380 -8.79 2.21 -1.01
C ARG A 380 -10.05 3.09 -1.01
N VAL A 381 -10.99 2.83 -1.91
CA VAL A 381 -12.17 3.69 -2.09
C VAL A 381 -13.35 3.31 -1.20
N ARG A 382 -13.33 2.10 -0.64
CA ARG A 382 -14.39 1.59 0.22
C ARG A 382 -14.13 2.00 1.66
N GLY A 383 -15.21 2.40 2.35
CA GLY A 383 -15.20 2.65 3.77
C GLY A 383 -15.69 1.44 4.57
N LEU A 384 -16.43 1.73 5.64
CA LEU A 384 -16.92 0.74 6.57
C LEU A 384 -18.25 0.13 6.10
N GLU A 385 -18.26 -1.16 5.80
CA GLU A 385 -19.50 -1.88 5.53
C GLU A 385 -20.21 -2.21 6.85
N SER A 386 -21.49 -1.86 6.95
CA SER A 386 -22.27 -2.04 8.18
C SER A 386 -23.46 -2.97 7.97
N GLY A 387 -23.54 -4.00 8.81
CA GLY A 387 -24.59 -5.00 8.82
C GLY A 387 -24.39 -6.13 7.80
N LYS A 388 -24.97 -7.29 8.13
CA LYS A 388 -24.81 -8.54 7.38
C LYS A 388 -25.03 -8.40 5.86
N THR A 389 -26.11 -7.73 5.45
CA THR A 389 -26.48 -7.61 4.02
C THR A 389 -25.46 -6.79 3.23
N ALA A 390 -25.03 -5.62 3.76
CA ALA A 390 -24.06 -4.77 3.09
C ALA A 390 -22.69 -5.46 2.98
N ILE A 391 -22.24 -6.08 4.08
CA ILE A 391 -20.97 -6.83 4.12
C ILE A 391 -20.96 -7.95 3.07
N LEU A 392 -22.00 -8.80 3.04
CA LEU A 392 -22.06 -9.91 2.07
C LEU A 392 -22.13 -9.43 0.62
N LYS A 393 -22.83 -8.31 0.35
CA LYS A 393 -22.87 -7.69 -0.99
C LYS A 393 -21.50 -7.16 -1.40
N ALA A 394 -20.81 -6.45 -0.50
CA ALA A 394 -19.48 -5.90 -0.76
C ALA A 394 -18.44 -7.01 -0.99
N LEU A 395 -18.45 -8.06 -0.17
CA LEU A 395 -17.58 -9.24 -0.33
C LEU A 395 -17.73 -9.85 -1.73
N ASP A 396 -18.96 -10.02 -2.20
CA ASP A 396 -19.23 -10.63 -3.50
C ASP A 396 -18.84 -9.76 -4.70
N SER A 397 -19.33 -8.52 -4.69
CA SER A 397 -19.27 -7.64 -5.86
C SER A 397 -17.98 -6.84 -5.98
N VAL A 398 -17.25 -6.67 -4.88
CA VAL A 398 -16.04 -5.83 -4.83
C VAL A 398 -14.82 -6.65 -4.45
N TYR A 399 -14.83 -7.30 -3.28
CA TYR A 399 -13.61 -7.90 -2.74
C TYR A 399 -13.25 -9.22 -3.45
N TRP A 400 -14.15 -10.20 -3.51
CA TRP A 400 -13.91 -11.48 -4.20
C TRP A 400 -13.80 -11.32 -5.72
N ALA A 401 -14.42 -10.29 -6.28
CA ALA A 401 -14.36 -9.98 -7.71
C ALA A 401 -12.92 -9.75 -8.21
N ARG A 402 -12.02 -9.28 -7.33
CA ARG A 402 -10.62 -8.92 -7.60
C ARG A 402 -9.62 -10.09 -7.46
N TYR A 403 -10.11 -11.30 -7.22
CA TYR A 403 -9.29 -12.49 -7.08
C TYR A 403 -9.71 -13.58 -8.06
N ASP A 404 -8.71 -14.35 -8.50
CA ASP A 404 -8.95 -15.61 -9.19
C ASP A 404 -9.81 -16.53 -8.34
N ARG A 405 -10.90 -17.02 -8.92
CA ARG A 405 -11.88 -17.85 -8.21
C ARG A 405 -12.56 -18.85 -9.13
N GLY A 406 -13.15 -19.85 -8.51
CA GLY A 406 -13.94 -20.90 -9.15
C GLY A 406 -14.90 -21.55 -8.15
N PRO A 407 -15.44 -22.74 -8.45
CA PRO A 407 -16.53 -23.35 -7.68
C PRO A 407 -16.23 -23.62 -6.20
N LYS A 408 -14.95 -23.75 -5.82
CA LYS A 408 -14.49 -24.03 -4.45
C LYS A 408 -14.08 -22.78 -3.65
N GLY A 409 -14.24 -21.59 -4.24
CA GLY A 409 -13.78 -20.32 -3.68
C GLY A 409 -12.56 -19.75 -4.39
N LEU A 410 -11.78 -18.93 -3.66
CA LEU A 410 -10.61 -18.26 -4.21
C LEU A 410 -9.49 -19.26 -4.54
N LYS A 411 -8.75 -19.03 -5.62
CA LYS A 411 -7.50 -19.76 -5.95
C LYS A 411 -6.35 -19.21 -5.11
N ALA A 412 -6.46 -19.36 -3.79
CA ALA A 412 -5.49 -18.80 -2.87
C ALA A 412 -5.29 -19.67 -1.62
N GLN A 413 -4.14 -19.48 -0.97
CA GLN A 413 -3.81 -20.05 0.33
C GLN A 413 -3.58 -18.92 1.33
N MET A 414 -4.10 -19.11 2.55
CA MET A 414 -3.92 -18.18 3.65
C MET A 414 -3.02 -18.80 4.72
N SER A 415 -2.00 -18.08 5.13
CA SER A 415 -1.22 -18.39 6.32
C SER A 415 -1.36 -17.26 7.35
N VAL A 416 -1.42 -17.66 8.61
CA VAL A 416 -1.60 -16.78 9.76
C VAL A 416 -0.41 -16.92 10.70
N SER A 417 0.01 -15.80 11.30
CA SER A 417 1.09 -15.76 12.30
C SER A 417 0.88 -14.63 13.29
N GLY A 418 1.67 -14.61 14.38
CA GLY A 418 1.64 -13.52 15.36
C GLY A 418 0.27 -13.32 16.03
N GLN A 419 -0.47 -14.40 16.22
CA GLN A 419 -1.81 -14.36 16.77
C GLN A 419 -1.79 -13.84 18.22
N SER A 420 -2.67 -12.89 18.51
CA SER A 420 -2.88 -12.29 19.81
C SER A 420 -4.35 -12.35 20.20
N LEU A 421 -4.61 -12.56 21.49
CA LEU A 421 -5.94 -12.58 22.08
C LEU A 421 -5.97 -11.66 23.28
N ARG A 422 -6.98 -10.78 23.33
CA ARG A 422 -7.21 -9.87 24.46
C ARG A 422 -8.68 -9.88 24.84
N LYS A 423 -8.96 -10.06 26.14
CA LYS A 423 -10.32 -9.89 26.68
C LYS A 423 -10.62 -8.40 26.86
N MET A 424 -11.82 -7.99 26.47
CA MET A 424 -12.34 -6.62 26.59
C MET A 424 -13.71 -6.70 27.27
N GLY A 425 -13.71 -6.92 28.58
CA GLY A 425 -14.91 -7.32 29.33
C GLY A 425 -15.49 -8.63 28.79
N THR A 426 -16.73 -8.58 28.29
CA THR A 426 -17.41 -9.74 27.67
C THR A 426 -16.95 -10.03 26.25
N ASP A 427 -16.31 -9.05 25.60
CA ASP A 427 -15.85 -9.19 24.23
C ASP A 427 -14.42 -9.75 24.19
N THR A 428 -14.05 -10.32 23.04
CA THR A 428 -12.70 -10.84 22.80
C THR A 428 -12.14 -10.25 21.51
N LEU A 429 -11.00 -9.58 21.61
CA LEU A 429 -10.23 -9.09 20.48
C LEU A 429 -9.23 -10.15 20.05
N VAL A 430 -9.32 -10.56 18.79
CA VAL A 430 -8.41 -11.48 18.13
C VAL A 430 -7.67 -10.71 17.05
N SER A 431 -6.34 -10.73 17.08
CA SER A 431 -5.52 -10.05 16.08
C SER A 431 -4.44 -10.96 15.53
N TYR A 432 -4.11 -10.85 14.25
CA TYR A 432 -3.09 -11.70 13.62
C TYR A 432 -2.56 -11.11 12.31
N ALA A 433 -1.34 -11.49 11.95
CA ALA A 433 -0.79 -11.22 10.63
C ALA A 433 -1.26 -12.29 9.64
N MET A 434 -1.82 -11.85 8.52
CA MET A 434 -2.31 -12.66 7.41
C MET A 434 -1.35 -12.54 6.22
N THR A 435 -1.02 -13.67 5.58
CA THR A 435 -0.47 -13.69 4.23
C THR A 435 -1.42 -14.48 3.33
N LEU A 436 -1.90 -13.84 2.27
CA LEU A 436 -2.76 -14.44 1.25
C LEU A 436 -1.94 -14.60 -0.03
N LYS A 437 -1.75 -15.84 -0.49
CA LYS A 437 -0.98 -16.16 -1.69
C LYS A 437 -1.91 -16.71 -2.77
N GLY A 438 -2.03 -15.98 -3.88
CA GLY A 438 -2.73 -16.44 -5.07
C GLY A 438 -1.95 -17.51 -5.82
N THR A 439 -2.65 -18.54 -6.27
CA THR A 439 -2.07 -19.65 -7.05
C THR A 439 -2.76 -19.82 -8.41
N GLY A 440 -3.61 -18.86 -8.80
CA GLY A 440 -4.23 -18.81 -10.12
C GLY A 440 -3.36 -18.11 -11.16
N ASP A 441 -4.00 -17.71 -12.26
CA ASP A 441 -3.39 -17.04 -13.41
C ASP A 441 -2.84 -15.64 -13.04
N HIS A 442 -3.48 -14.98 -12.07
CA HIS A 442 -3.09 -13.70 -11.50
C HIS A 442 -2.39 -13.91 -10.16
N ALA A 443 -1.22 -14.54 -10.17
CA ALA A 443 -0.46 -14.79 -8.95
C ALA A 443 -0.18 -13.50 -8.17
N PHE A 444 -0.40 -13.55 -6.86
CA PHE A 444 -0.21 -12.42 -5.96
C PHE A 444 0.26 -12.89 -4.59
N GLN A 445 0.77 -11.97 -3.78
CA GLN A 445 1.04 -12.22 -2.37
C GLN A 445 0.72 -10.97 -1.57
N ASP A 446 -0.43 -10.99 -0.91
CA ASP A 446 -0.88 -9.91 -0.06
C ASP A 446 -0.53 -10.22 1.38
N LYS A 447 -0.14 -9.18 2.11
CA LYS A 447 0.07 -9.25 3.55
C LYS A 447 -0.85 -8.24 4.20
N ALA A 448 -1.50 -8.66 5.27
CA ALA A 448 -2.38 -7.81 6.04
C ALA A 448 -2.22 -8.08 7.54
N PHE A 449 -2.65 -7.13 8.35
CA PHE A 449 -2.90 -7.34 9.76
C PHE A 449 -4.40 -7.27 10.00
N VAL A 450 -4.93 -8.28 10.67
CA VAL A 450 -6.36 -8.42 10.93
C VAL A 450 -6.60 -8.20 12.41
N SER A 451 -7.61 -7.38 12.74
CA SER A 451 -8.12 -7.19 14.10
C SER A 451 -9.62 -7.39 14.11
N GLN A 452 -10.09 -8.34 14.91
CA GLN A 452 -11.50 -8.76 14.99
C GLN A 452 -11.98 -8.75 16.43
N ILE A 453 -13.09 -8.05 16.69
CA ILE A 453 -13.77 -8.04 17.99
C ILE A 453 -14.97 -8.98 17.92
N PHE A 454 -14.97 -10.00 18.77
CA PHE A 454 -16.06 -10.95 18.93
C PHE A 454 -16.81 -10.69 20.23
N ASP A 455 -18.13 -10.85 20.22
CA ASP A 455 -18.93 -10.83 21.44
C ASP A 455 -18.84 -12.15 22.23
N ALA A 456 -19.59 -12.23 23.33
CA ALA A 456 -19.65 -13.42 24.19
C ALA A 456 -20.21 -14.67 23.49
N GLN A 457 -20.95 -14.52 22.40
CA GLN A 457 -21.49 -15.59 21.56
C GLN A 457 -20.62 -15.86 20.33
N PHE A 458 -19.44 -15.22 20.26
CA PHE A 458 -18.51 -15.29 19.14
C PHE A 458 -19.11 -14.81 17.81
N LYS A 459 -20.08 -13.89 17.86
CA LYS A 459 -20.46 -13.09 16.70
C LYS A 459 -19.46 -11.96 16.51
N LEU A 460 -19.18 -11.64 15.26
CA LEU A 460 -18.28 -10.56 14.90
C LEU A 460 -19.00 -9.23 15.15
N LYS A 461 -18.39 -8.35 15.94
CA LYS A 461 -18.81 -6.95 16.10
C LYS A 461 -18.09 -6.04 15.11
N GLN A 462 -16.79 -6.25 14.96
CA GLN A 462 -15.94 -5.45 14.08
C GLN A 462 -14.83 -6.30 13.49
N SER A 463 -14.56 -6.14 12.20
CA SER A 463 -13.36 -6.64 11.53
C SER A 463 -12.67 -5.48 10.81
N MET A 464 -11.38 -5.32 11.07
CA MET A 464 -10.51 -4.40 10.38
C MET A 464 -9.34 -5.18 9.80
N ILE A 465 -9.27 -5.23 8.47
CA ILE A 465 -8.21 -5.88 7.70
C ILE A 465 -7.41 -4.78 7.03
N VAL A 466 -6.16 -4.59 7.47
CA VAL A 466 -5.29 -3.52 6.99
C VAL A 466 -4.08 -4.09 6.28
N GLN A 467 -3.78 -3.58 5.09
CA GLN A 467 -2.63 -3.94 4.28
C GLN A 467 -1.35 -3.74 5.10
N ASN A 468 -0.58 -4.80 5.26
CA ASN A 468 0.68 -4.79 5.97
C ASN A 468 1.84 -4.74 4.97
N ASN A 469 2.25 -3.53 4.65
CA ASN A 469 3.36 -3.27 3.73
C ASN A 469 4.73 -3.58 4.33
N SER A 470 4.82 -4.25 5.49
CA SER A 470 6.11 -4.61 6.07
C SER A 470 6.90 -5.57 5.14
N THR A 471 8.00 -5.05 4.60
CA THR A 471 9.05 -5.68 3.83
C THR A 471 10.43 -5.35 4.39
N SER A 472 11.23 -6.39 4.56
CA SER A 472 12.59 -6.28 5.05
C SER A 472 13.60 -6.03 3.90
N ARG A 473 13.07 -5.78 2.71
CA ARG A 473 13.79 -5.73 1.44
C ARG A 473 14.26 -4.29 1.18
N PRO A 474 15.37 -4.07 0.47
CA PRO A 474 15.83 -2.72 0.13
C PRO A 474 14.76 -1.85 -0.56
N VAL A 475 14.04 -2.44 -1.53
CA VAL A 475 12.90 -1.79 -2.19
C VAL A 475 11.66 -1.95 -1.32
N LEU A 476 11.02 -0.81 -1.06
CA LEU A 476 9.78 -0.66 -0.32
C LEU A 476 8.58 -0.88 -1.24
N GLU A 477 8.53 -0.12 -2.34
CA GLU A 477 7.44 -0.14 -3.31
C GLU A 477 7.84 0.45 -4.66
N LEU A 478 6.94 0.30 -5.64
CA LEU A 478 6.98 1.03 -6.90
C LEU A 478 6.38 2.41 -6.64
N ASP A 479 7.20 3.44 -6.79
CA ASP A 479 6.90 4.82 -6.37
C ASP A 479 6.18 5.57 -7.49
N TYR A 480 6.88 5.80 -8.60
CA TYR A 480 6.31 6.39 -9.80
C TYR A 480 6.97 5.87 -11.08
N THR A 481 6.34 6.16 -12.21
CA THR A 481 6.86 5.87 -13.55
C THR A 481 6.84 7.14 -14.38
N GLY A 482 7.64 7.19 -15.44
CA GLY A 482 7.78 8.38 -16.26
C GLY A 482 7.90 8.09 -17.73
N TYR A 483 7.05 8.70 -18.54
CA TYR A 483 7.13 8.70 -19.99
C TYR A 483 7.66 10.03 -20.52
N PRO A 484 8.78 10.04 -21.28
CA PRO A 484 9.27 11.25 -21.90
C PRO A 484 8.35 11.66 -23.06
N VAL A 485 8.01 12.93 -23.12
CA VAL A 485 7.17 13.53 -24.15
C VAL A 485 7.77 14.85 -24.63
N PRO A 486 7.70 15.16 -25.93
CA PRO A 486 8.20 16.44 -26.44
C PRO A 486 7.20 17.59 -26.25
N ASP A 487 5.91 17.26 -26.01
CA ASP A 487 4.82 18.23 -25.83
C ASP A 487 3.93 17.75 -24.68
N LEU A 488 4.14 18.35 -23.51
CA LEU A 488 3.46 17.97 -22.27
C LEU A 488 1.96 18.23 -22.34
N ALA A 489 1.52 19.33 -22.96
CA ALA A 489 0.10 19.67 -23.06
C ALA A 489 -0.66 18.69 -23.97
N ARG A 490 -0.06 18.31 -25.09
CA ARG A 490 -0.63 17.30 -25.99
C ARG A 490 -0.69 15.93 -25.34
N ALA A 491 0.36 15.54 -24.62
CA ALA A 491 0.40 14.28 -23.88
C ALA A 491 -0.64 14.28 -22.75
N GLU A 492 -0.72 15.33 -21.94
CA GLU A 492 -1.72 15.50 -20.89
C GLU A 492 -3.13 15.33 -21.44
N LYS A 493 -3.45 16.00 -22.56
CA LYS A 493 -4.74 15.85 -23.23
C LYS A 493 -5.04 14.38 -23.58
N PHE A 494 -4.06 13.65 -24.09
CA PHE A 494 -4.22 12.24 -24.42
C PHE A 494 -4.48 11.38 -23.16
N TYR A 495 -3.66 11.51 -22.13
CA TYR A 495 -3.80 10.69 -20.93
C TYR A 495 -5.07 11.01 -20.14
N THR A 496 -5.42 12.29 -20.00
CA THR A 496 -6.65 12.74 -19.32
C THR A 496 -7.90 12.45 -20.14
N GLN A 497 -7.95 12.83 -21.42
CA GLN A 497 -9.22 12.79 -22.19
C GLN A 497 -9.35 11.55 -23.05
N THR A 498 -8.26 10.98 -23.54
CA THR A 498 -8.30 9.80 -24.40
C THR A 498 -8.25 8.52 -23.57
N LEU A 499 -7.24 8.35 -22.72
CA LEU A 499 -7.11 7.19 -21.82
C LEU A 499 -7.96 7.28 -20.56
N ASP A 500 -8.50 8.47 -20.24
CA ASP A 500 -9.40 8.66 -19.09
C ASP A 500 -8.74 8.35 -17.74
N LEU A 501 -7.46 8.73 -17.59
CA LEU A 501 -6.70 8.51 -16.36
C LEU A 501 -7.04 9.52 -15.24
N GLY A 502 -8.03 10.39 -15.47
CA GLY A 502 -8.42 11.45 -14.54
C GLY A 502 -7.55 12.70 -14.63
N LYS A 503 -7.62 13.53 -13.58
CA LYS A 503 -6.88 14.79 -13.47
C LYS A 503 -5.49 14.54 -12.91
N PRO A 504 -4.40 14.94 -13.59
CA PRO A 504 -3.08 14.82 -13.03
C PRO A 504 -2.83 15.90 -11.99
N TYR A 505 -1.92 15.65 -11.07
CA TYR A 505 -1.22 16.75 -10.42
C TYR A 505 -0.19 17.33 -11.40
N THR A 506 0.11 18.61 -11.25
CA THR A 506 0.89 19.37 -12.22
C THR A 506 2.14 19.96 -11.58
N ASP A 507 3.27 19.82 -12.25
CA ASP A 507 4.52 20.55 -11.99
C ASP A 507 5.07 21.10 -13.32
N THR A 508 6.09 21.96 -13.31
CA THR A 508 6.57 22.71 -14.49
C THR A 508 6.74 21.82 -15.72
N ASP A 509 7.48 20.71 -15.57
CA ASP A 509 7.84 19.80 -16.65
C ASP A 509 7.30 18.38 -16.44
N TRP A 510 6.35 18.21 -15.53
CA TRP A 510 5.82 16.90 -15.13
C TRP A 510 4.30 16.91 -14.93
N ARG A 511 3.65 15.81 -15.30
CA ARG A 511 2.26 15.52 -14.91
C ARG A 511 2.20 14.10 -14.34
N GLY A 512 1.59 13.95 -13.17
CA GLY A 512 1.42 12.65 -12.53
C GLY A 512 -0.04 12.29 -12.32
N TYR A 513 -0.40 11.09 -12.76
CA TYR A 513 -1.72 10.48 -12.61
C TYR A 513 -1.68 9.46 -11.48
N TRP A 514 -2.51 9.67 -10.46
CA TRP A 514 -2.64 8.73 -9.36
C TRP A 514 -3.39 7.49 -9.83
N SER A 515 -2.70 6.35 -9.84
CA SER A 515 -3.38 5.05 -9.90
C SER A 515 -3.82 4.63 -8.50
N ASN A 516 -4.47 3.47 -8.37
CA ASN A 516 -4.81 2.93 -7.06
C ASN A 516 -3.58 2.61 -6.16
N LYS A 517 -2.36 2.53 -6.71
CA LYS A 517 -1.19 1.97 -6.00
C LYS A 517 0.14 2.72 -6.21
N CYS A 518 0.30 3.47 -7.29
CA CYS A 518 1.50 4.27 -7.60
C CYS A 518 1.18 5.39 -8.61
N VAL A 519 2.16 6.21 -8.99
CA VAL A 519 1.96 7.29 -9.97
C VAL A 519 2.40 6.87 -11.38
N PHE A 520 1.52 7.08 -12.37
CA PHE A 520 1.91 7.10 -13.78
C PHE A 520 2.19 8.53 -14.22
N GLY A 521 3.38 8.84 -14.69
CA GLY A 521 3.73 10.21 -15.06
C GLY A 521 4.24 10.38 -16.48
N ILE A 522 4.16 11.62 -16.95
CA ILE A 522 4.69 12.10 -18.22
C ILE A 522 5.57 13.34 -17.96
N TYR A 523 6.62 13.50 -18.76
CA TYR A 523 7.59 14.58 -18.56
C TYR A 523 8.16 15.14 -19.84
N THR A 524 8.47 16.43 -19.81
CA THR A 524 9.12 17.10 -20.93
C THR A 524 10.52 16.54 -21.13
N ALA A 525 10.85 16.11 -22.35
CA ALA A 525 12.18 15.65 -22.72
C ALA A 525 12.53 16.08 -24.15
N ASP A 526 13.78 16.48 -24.37
CA ASP A 526 14.30 16.92 -25.66
C ASP A 526 15.09 15.80 -26.36
N VAL A 527 14.70 15.48 -27.61
CA VAL A 527 15.26 14.37 -28.39
C VAL A 527 16.77 14.49 -28.57
N GLU A 528 17.30 15.71 -28.74
CA GLU A 528 18.71 15.93 -29.00
C GLU A 528 19.52 15.96 -27.69
N ALA A 529 19.03 16.67 -26.68
CA ALA A 529 19.73 16.85 -25.41
C ALA A 529 19.65 15.61 -24.51
N ASP A 530 18.47 15.02 -24.38
CA ASP A 530 18.24 13.87 -23.50
C ASP A 530 18.45 12.54 -24.22
N GLN A 531 18.50 12.56 -25.56
CA GLN A 531 18.47 11.37 -26.43
C GLN A 531 17.20 10.51 -26.23
N LEU A 532 16.18 11.10 -25.61
CA LEU A 532 14.82 10.63 -25.38
C LEU A 532 13.94 11.79 -25.87
N PRO A 533 12.74 11.66 -26.49
CA PRO A 533 11.92 10.54 -26.94
C PRO A 533 12.22 10.06 -28.38
N ARG A 534 11.87 8.81 -28.71
CA ARG A 534 11.95 8.27 -30.08
C ARG A 534 10.61 7.62 -30.45
N PRO A 535 10.01 7.96 -31.60
CA PRO A 535 8.74 7.39 -32.00
C PRO A 535 8.77 5.86 -32.06
N ASN A 536 7.71 5.21 -31.55
CA ASN A 536 7.50 3.75 -31.56
C ASN A 536 8.56 2.98 -30.77
N LYS A 537 9.01 3.53 -29.63
CA LYS A 537 9.96 2.89 -28.73
C LYS A 537 9.40 2.84 -27.31
N THR A 538 9.91 1.90 -26.53
CA THR A 538 9.75 1.95 -25.09
C THR A 538 10.87 2.81 -24.52
N ASN A 539 10.48 3.79 -23.72
CA ASN A 539 11.35 4.80 -23.17
C ASN A 539 10.89 5.25 -21.77
N GLY A 540 9.94 4.52 -21.19
CA GLY A 540 9.44 4.82 -19.85
C GLY A 540 10.42 4.35 -18.79
N TYR A 541 10.58 5.10 -17.70
CA TYR A 541 11.31 4.64 -16.52
C TYR A 541 10.37 4.22 -15.39
N VAL A 542 10.94 3.50 -14.42
CA VAL A 542 10.36 3.27 -13.09
C VAL A 542 11.28 3.80 -11.99
N SER A 543 10.65 4.36 -10.94
CA SER A 543 11.24 4.70 -9.65
C SER A 543 10.77 3.72 -8.58
N PHE A 544 11.71 3.27 -7.76
CA PHE A 544 11.45 2.47 -6.57
C PHE A 544 11.78 3.29 -5.33
N TRP A 545 10.86 3.32 -4.36
CA TRP A 545 11.19 3.84 -3.05
C TRP A 545 12.07 2.82 -2.31
N VAL A 546 13.19 3.28 -1.76
CA VAL A 546 14.15 2.46 -1.01
C VAL A 546 14.38 2.97 0.39
N HIS A 547 14.81 2.06 1.26
CA HIS A 547 15.25 2.37 2.62
C HIS A 547 16.44 3.30 2.71
N SER A 548 17.38 3.13 1.77
CA SER A 548 18.70 3.73 1.82
C SER A 548 19.21 3.80 0.40
N ALA A 549 19.22 5.00 -0.18
CA ALA A 549 19.81 5.25 -1.48
C ALA A 549 21.31 4.94 -1.44
N GLN A 550 21.97 5.15 -0.29
CA GLN A 550 23.38 4.83 -0.09
C GLN A 550 23.67 3.33 -0.19
N ASP A 551 22.91 2.47 0.50
CA ASP A 551 23.10 1.02 0.45
C ASP A 551 22.74 0.47 -0.93
N THR A 552 21.69 1.04 -1.53
CA THR A 552 21.25 0.69 -2.89
C THR A 552 22.33 1.04 -3.91
N PHE A 553 22.95 2.22 -3.80
CA PHE A 553 24.09 2.62 -4.64
C PHE A 553 25.28 1.65 -4.52
N GLN A 554 25.63 1.21 -3.31
CA GLN A 554 26.71 0.23 -3.12
C GLN A 554 26.36 -1.13 -3.73
N TYR A 555 25.12 -1.59 -3.58
CA TYR A 555 24.63 -2.80 -4.25
C TYR A 555 24.80 -2.69 -5.77
N LEU A 556 24.32 -1.60 -6.37
CA LEU A 556 24.37 -1.34 -7.81
C LEU A 556 25.82 -1.31 -8.33
N LYS A 557 26.72 -0.65 -7.60
CA LYS A 557 28.15 -0.65 -7.91
C LYS A 557 28.75 -2.06 -7.91
N ASN A 558 28.39 -2.89 -6.94
CA ASN A 558 28.84 -4.29 -6.86
C ASN A 558 28.27 -5.15 -8.00
N GLN A 559 27.07 -4.83 -8.49
CA GLN A 559 26.48 -5.44 -9.69
C GLN A 559 27.07 -4.90 -11.01
N LYS A 560 28.06 -4.00 -10.94
CA LYS A 560 28.68 -3.34 -12.11
C LYS A 560 27.67 -2.54 -12.95
N SER A 561 26.64 -2.00 -12.30
CA SER A 561 25.75 -1.03 -12.92
C SER A 561 26.53 0.21 -13.35
N SER A 562 26.07 0.84 -14.43
CA SER A 562 26.50 2.18 -14.82
C SER A 562 25.54 3.23 -14.28
N PHE A 563 26.01 4.46 -14.12
CA PHE A 563 25.26 5.58 -13.56
C PHE A 563 25.19 6.74 -14.57
N PRO A 564 24.41 6.57 -15.65
CA PRO A 564 24.30 7.59 -16.70
C PRO A 564 23.69 8.90 -16.16
N ILE A 565 23.87 9.97 -16.91
CA ILE A 565 23.20 11.25 -16.70
C ILE A 565 22.24 11.44 -17.86
N VAL A 566 20.96 11.56 -17.55
CA VAL A 566 19.89 11.94 -18.47
C VAL A 566 19.32 13.24 -17.91
N PRO A 567 19.60 14.41 -18.52
CA PRO A 567 19.26 15.71 -17.93
C PRO A 567 17.81 15.85 -17.49
N ALA A 568 16.86 15.29 -18.25
CA ALA A 568 15.43 15.25 -17.88
C ALA A 568 15.08 14.35 -16.67
N ILE A 569 16.01 13.54 -16.15
CA ILE A 569 15.77 12.58 -15.05
C ILE A 569 16.67 12.87 -13.83
N ASN A 570 17.96 13.14 -14.07
CA ASN A 570 18.95 13.34 -13.02
C ASN A 570 20.02 14.36 -13.41
N THR A 571 20.55 15.05 -12.41
CA THR A 571 21.57 16.09 -12.60
C THR A 571 22.99 15.59 -12.36
N LYS A 572 23.13 14.48 -11.62
CA LYS A 572 24.43 13.92 -11.22
C LYS A 572 24.47 12.40 -11.40
N SER A 573 25.67 11.90 -11.67
CA SER A 573 25.96 10.46 -11.69
C SER A 573 26.07 9.92 -10.26
N GLY A 574 25.48 8.75 -10.01
CA GLY A 574 25.51 8.09 -8.71
C GLY A 574 24.42 8.62 -7.78
N LEU A 575 24.81 9.14 -6.61
CA LEU A 575 23.89 9.71 -5.64
C LEU A 575 23.58 11.16 -5.99
N ASP A 576 22.32 11.44 -6.33
CA ASP A 576 21.81 12.75 -6.68
C ASP A 576 20.93 13.30 -5.56
N SER A 577 21.40 14.34 -4.88
CA SER A 577 20.73 14.92 -3.71
C SER A 577 19.78 16.02 -4.14
N HIS A 578 18.52 15.88 -3.75
CA HIS A 578 17.46 16.85 -4.01
C HIS A 578 16.86 17.34 -2.69
N PRO A 579 16.20 18.50 -2.67
CA PRO A 579 15.49 18.92 -1.47
C PRO A 579 14.40 17.90 -1.08
N GLY A 580 14.60 17.22 0.06
CA GLY A 580 13.65 16.25 0.63
C GLY A 580 13.90 14.78 0.25
N TYR A 581 14.79 14.48 -0.70
CA TYR A 581 15.08 13.11 -1.11
C TYR A 581 16.48 12.92 -1.70
N LEU A 582 16.93 11.67 -1.73
CA LEU A 582 18.18 11.23 -2.34
C LEU A 582 17.87 10.19 -3.40
N GLN A 583 18.40 10.34 -4.60
CA GLN A 583 18.06 9.50 -5.75
C GLN A 583 19.30 8.83 -6.35
N VAL A 584 19.12 7.66 -6.94
CA VAL A 584 20.13 6.98 -7.77
C VAL A 584 19.49 6.57 -9.09
N TYR A 585 20.05 7.05 -10.19
CA TYR A 585 19.75 6.55 -11.53
C TYR A 585 20.85 5.60 -12.00
N ALA A 586 20.49 4.35 -12.32
CA ALA A 586 21.45 3.31 -12.66
C ALA A 586 20.92 2.34 -13.71
N THR A 587 21.82 1.63 -14.39
CA THR A 587 21.43 0.54 -15.29
C THR A 587 21.24 -0.79 -14.57
N ASP A 588 20.22 -1.55 -14.94
CA ASP A 588 20.05 -2.95 -14.52
C ASP A 588 20.98 -3.93 -15.28
N SER A 589 20.76 -5.23 -15.08
CA SER A 589 21.55 -6.30 -15.71
C SER A 589 21.51 -6.35 -17.23
N ASP A 590 20.46 -5.79 -17.84
CA ASP A 590 20.20 -5.80 -19.28
C ASP A 590 20.37 -4.40 -19.90
N GLY A 591 20.64 -3.39 -19.07
CA GLY A 591 20.93 -2.04 -19.47
C GLY A 591 19.74 -1.07 -19.35
N ASN A 592 18.62 -1.49 -18.78
CA ASN A 592 17.50 -0.59 -18.50
C ASN A 592 17.88 0.44 -17.45
N GLY A 593 17.57 1.71 -17.67
CA GLY A 593 17.71 2.76 -16.67
C GLY A 593 16.63 2.66 -15.61
N VAL A 594 17.00 2.67 -14.33
CA VAL A 594 16.12 2.46 -13.18
C VAL A 594 16.43 3.51 -12.12
N ILE A 595 15.40 4.03 -11.49
CA ILE A 595 15.50 5.01 -10.42
C ILE A 595 15.25 4.33 -9.07
N PHE A 596 16.04 4.71 -8.06
CA PHE A 596 15.83 4.39 -6.66
C PHE A 596 15.85 5.68 -5.83
N SER A 597 14.80 5.92 -5.07
CA SER A 597 14.60 7.17 -4.32
C SER A 597 14.45 6.90 -2.83
N GLU A 598 15.13 7.67 -1.98
CA GLU A 598 15.00 7.67 -0.52
C GLU A 598 14.45 9.03 -0.07
N TYR A 599 13.25 9.04 0.52
CA TYR A 599 12.69 10.23 1.15
C TYR A 599 13.36 10.50 2.50
N THR A 600 14.00 11.65 2.63
CA THR A 600 14.82 11.97 3.82
C THR A 600 14.12 12.89 4.81
N GLY A 601 12.99 13.50 4.40
CA GLY A 601 12.29 14.55 5.14
C GLY A 601 13.17 15.79 5.32
N ARG A 602 12.59 16.99 5.37
CA ARG A 602 13.41 18.19 5.59
C ARG A 602 13.93 18.21 7.02
N ARG A 603 15.24 18.03 7.20
CA ARG A 603 15.97 18.41 8.42
C ARG A 603 16.48 19.84 8.21
N LYS A 604 15.72 20.85 8.62
CA LYS A 604 16.31 22.19 8.80
C LYS A 604 16.63 22.39 10.27
#